data_AF-A0A0B8QD73-F1
#
_entry.id   AF-A0A0B8QD73-F1
#
_cell.length_a   1.000
_cell.length_b   1.000
_cell.length_c   1.000
_cell.angle_alpha   90.00
_cell.angle_beta   90.00
_cell.angle_gamma   90.00
#
_symmetry.space_group_name_H-M   'P 1'
#
loop_
_entity.id
_entity.type
_entity.pdbx_description
1 polymer ?
#
loop_
_entity_poly.entity_id
_entity_poly.type
_entity_poly.pdbx_seq_one_letter_code
_entity_poly.pdbx_strand_id
1 'polypeptide(L)'
;MVDFICDNADVVAKVTLAPEQNNPEHVKKLADAGIVVSIGHTNATYQEAREGFANGITFATHLFNAMTPMTGREPGVVGAIYDTPEVYAGIIADGFHVDYANIRIAQRVKGEKLVLVTDATAPAGAEMTEFNFVGKTVYVKDGKCVGADGTLGGSALTMIEAVENCVKHVGISLDETLRMASSILRKLLA
;
A
#
# COMPACT_ATOMS: atom_id res chain seq x y z
N MET A 1 -16.41 -16.10 -7.62
CA MET A 1 -15.54 -14.93 -7.90
C MET A 1 -14.07 -15.28 -7.65
N VAL A 2 -13.69 -15.73 -6.44
CA VAL A 2 -12.30 -16.13 -6.15
C VAL A 2 -11.79 -17.20 -7.11
N ASP A 3 -12.57 -18.27 -7.37
CA ASP A 3 -12.15 -19.32 -8.30
C ASP A 3 -11.88 -18.77 -9.71
N PHE A 4 -12.73 -17.85 -10.22
CA PHE A 4 -12.49 -17.18 -11.50
C PHE A 4 -11.20 -16.35 -11.51
N ILE A 5 -10.86 -15.69 -10.40
CA ILE A 5 -9.59 -14.95 -10.29
C ILE A 5 -8.41 -15.93 -10.31
N CYS A 6 -8.50 -17.04 -9.57
CA CYS A 6 -7.48 -18.08 -9.56
C CYS A 6 -7.29 -18.72 -10.95
N ASP A 7 -8.36 -18.98 -11.68
CA ASP A 7 -8.33 -19.53 -13.04
C ASP A 7 -7.66 -18.58 -14.05
N ASN A 8 -7.47 -17.31 -13.70
CA ASN A 8 -6.83 -16.27 -14.52
C ASN A 8 -5.61 -15.65 -13.81
N ALA A 9 -4.93 -16.41 -12.94
CA ALA A 9 -3.80 -15.91 -12.16
C ALA A 9 -2.62 -15.44 -13.02
N ASP A 10 -2.49 -15.92 -14.26
CA ASP A 10 -1.45 -15.53 -15.22
C ASP A 10 -1.50 -14.04 -15.60
N VAL A 11 -2.67 -13.40 -15.47
CA VAL A 11 -2.88 -11.97 -15.71
C VAL A 11 -3.20 -11.17 -14.45
N VAL A 12 -3.24 -11.81 -13.27
CA VAL A 12 -3.55 -11.17 -11.98
C VAL A 12 -2.34 -11.27 -11.05
N ALA A 13 -1.50 -10.23 -11.06
CA ALA A 13 -0.29 -10.20 -10.23
C ALA A 13 -0.58 -10.05 -8.72
N LYS A 14 -1.61 -9.27 -8.35
CA LYS A 14 -1.89 -8.91 -6.96
C LYS A 14 -3.38 -8.66 -6.71
N VAL A 15 -3.87 -9.07 -5.54
CA VAL A 15 -5.20 -8.71 -5.02
C VAL A 15 -5.05 -8.05 -3.65
N THR A 16 -5.69 -6.88 -3.46
CA THR A 16 -5.81 -6.26 -2.13
C THR A 16 -7.19 -6.54 -1.55
N LEU A 17 -7.24 -6.98 -0.29
CA LEU A 17 -8.49 -7.28 0.42
C LEU A 17 -8.40 -6.98 1.92
N ALA A 18 -9.57 -6.93 2.54
CA ALA A 18 -9.74 -6.86 3.99
C ALA A 18 -9.96 -8.28 4.54
N PRO A 19 -9.02 -8.86 5.31
CA PRO A 19 -9.11 -10.26 5.73
C PRO A 19 -10.34 -10.53 6.60
N GLU A 20 -10.74 -9.57 7.44
CA GLU A 20 -11.90 -9.66 8.32
C GLU A 20 -13.25 -9.67 7.57
N GLN A 21 -13.24 -9.33 6.28
CA GLN A 21 -14.42 -9.33 5.40
C GLN A 21 -14.44 -10.54 4.45
N ASN A 22 -13.50 -11.47 4.59
CA ASN A 22 -13.34 -12.60 3.68
C ASN A 22 -13.21 -13.92 4.44
N ASN A 23 -13.63 -15.02 3.81
CA ASN A 23 -13.31 -16.34 4.33
C ASN A 23 -11.78 -16.55 4.27
N PRO A 24 -11.11 -16.98 5.36
CA PRO A 24 -9.68 -17.28 5.36
C PRO A 24 -9.22 -18.19 4.21
N GLU A 25 -10.06 -19.14 3.78
CA GLU A 25 -9.76 -20.01 2.64
C GLU A 25 -9.57 -19.25 1.33
N HIS A 26 -10.20 -18.08 1.16
CA HIS A 26 -10.02 -17.25 -0.04
C HIS A 26 -8.60 -16.70 -0.14
N VAL A 27 -8.01 -16.28 0.99
CA VAL A 27 -6.62 -15.80 1.03
C VAL A 27 -5.69 -16.92 0.60
N LYS A 28 -5.87 -18.11 1.19
CA LYS A 28 -5.05 -19.27 0.88
C LYS A 28 -5.19 -19.69 -0.59
N LYS A 29 -6.41 -19.75 -1.13
CA LYS A 29 -6.64 -20.08 -2.55
C LYS A 29 -5.96 -19.11 -3.51
N LEU A 30 -6.02 -17.81 -3.25
CA LEU A 30 -5.35 -16.80 -4.08
C LEU A 30 -3.83 -16.95 -4.00
N ALA A 31 -3.28 -17.11 -2.80
CA ALA A 31 -1.86 -17.31 -2.59
C ALA A 31 -1.34 -18.60 -3.25
N ASP A 32 -2.05 -19.73 -3.08
CA ASP A 32 -1.72 -21.02 -3.69
C ASP A 32 -1.80 -20.97 -5.23
N ALA A 33 -2.61 -20.08 -5.80
CA ALA A 33 -2.66 -19.80 -7.25
C ALA A 33 -1.50 -18.92 -7.76
N GLY A 34 -0.59 -18.50 -6.88
CA GLY A 34 0.57 -17.65 -7.23
C GLY A 34 0.27 -16.15 -7.23
N ILE A 35 -0.91 -15.73 -6.78
CA ILE A 35 -1.30 -14.31 -6.71
C ILE A 35 -0.78 -13.71 -5.40
N VAL A 36 -0.13 -12.55 -5.47
CA VAL A 36 0.25 -11.82 -4.26
C VAL A 36 -1.01 -11.28 -3.57
N VAL A 37 -1.28 -11.76 -2.36
CA VAL A 37 -2.39 -11.25 -1.55
C VAL A 37 -1.89 -10.14 -0.64
N SER A 38 -2.61 -9.02 -0.68
CA SER A 38 -2.28 -7.82 0.06
C SER A 38 -3.39 -7.44 1.05
N ILE A 39 -3.02 -7.05 2.26
CA ILE A 39 -3.95 -6.42 3.21
C ILE A 39 -4.13 -4.93 2.86
N GLY A 40 -5.35 -4.41 2.95
CA GLY A 40 -5.66 -2.99 2.74
C GLY A 40 -7.16 -2.71 2.72
N HIS A 41 -7.56 -1.44 2.90
CA HIS A 41 -8.97 -1.03 3.04
C HIS A 41 -9.71 -1.87 4.09
N THR A 42 -9.07 -2.03 5.24
CA THR A 42 -9.43 -2.99 6.29
C THR A 42 -9.62 -2.29 7.62
N ASN A 43 -10.56 -2.79 8.42
CA ASN A 43 -10.72 -2.42 9.82
C ASN A 43 -10.28 -3.56 10.77
N ALA A 44 -9.46 -4.49 10.29
CA ALA A 44 -8.99 -5.64 11.06
C ALA A 44 -8.27 -5.22 12.34
N THR A 45 -8.44 -6.01 13.40
CA THR A 45 -7.59 -6.03 14.57
C THR A 45 -6.20 -6.55 14.22
N TYR A 46 -5.23 -6.39 15.14
CA TYR A 46 -3.92 -7.01 15.00
C TYR A 46 -4.03 -8.54 14.79
N GLN A 47 -4.91 -9.21 15.54
CA GLN A 47 -5.03 -10.68 15.48
C GLN A 47 -5.58 -11.14 14.13
N GLU A 48 -6.62 -10.50 13.61
CA GLU A 48 -7.18 -10.81 12.28
C GLU A 48 -6.15 -10.56 11.16
N ALA A 49 -5.34 -9.50 11.29
CA ALA A 49 -4.25 -9.24 10.34
C ALA A 49 -3.18 -10.35 10.38
N ARG A 50 -2.75 -10.78 11.59
CA ARG A 50 -1.78 -11.87 11.77
C ARG A 50 -2.30 -13.19 11.21
N GLU A 51 -3.58 -13.48 11.40
CA GLU A 51 -4.23 -14.65 10.80
C GLU A 51 -4.23 -14.56 9.26
N GLY A 52 -4.54 -13.38 8.71
CA GLY A 52 -4.42 -13.12 7.27
C GLY A 52 -3.00 -13.38 6.74
N PHE A 53 -1.97 -12.94 7.46
CA PHE A 53 -0.57 -13.21 7.09
C PHE A 53 -0.24 -14.70 7.14
N ALA A 54 -0.69 -15.40 8.18
CA ALA A 54 -0.51 -16.86 8.30
C ALA A 54 -1.19 -17.64 7.16
N ASN A 55 -2.26 -17.08 6.58
CA ASN A 55 -2.99 -17.66 5.45
C ASN A 55 -2.43 -17.29 4.07
N GLY A 56 -1.37 -16.47 4.00
CA GLY A 56 -0.65 -16.18 2.75
C GLY A 56 -0.67 -14.72 2.30
N ILE A 57 -1.18 -13.79 3.10
CA ILE A 57 -0.97 -12.35 2.82
C ILE A 57 0.51 -12.01 3.01
N THR A 58 1.14 -11.46 1.97
CA THR A 58 2.57 -11.11 1.95
C THR A 58 2.84 -9.64 1.65
N PHE A 59 1.80 -8.85 1.35
CA PHE A 59 1.90 -7.42 1.08
C PHE A 59 0.88 -6.61 1.90
N ALA A 60 1.18 -5.34 2.13
CA ALA A 60 0.25 -4.36 2.65
C ALA A 60 0.19 -3.16 1.70
N THR A 61 -1.02 -2.82 1.27
CA THR A 61 -1.26 -1.71 0.36
C THR A 61 -1.24 -0.40 1.16
N HIS A 62 -0.52 0.61 0.62
CA HIS A 62 -0.42 2.01 1.11
C HIS A 62 -0.42 2.19 2.64
N LEU A 63 0.56 1.59 3.33
CA LEU A 63 0.78 1.66 4.79
C LEU A 63 0.31 2.98 5.43
N PHE A 64 -0.44 2.87 6.52
CA PHE A 64 -1.22 3.89 7.24
C PHE A 64 -2.57 4.26 6.63
N ASN A 65 -2.73 4.21 5.31
CA ASN A 65 -3.95 4.67 4.64
C ASN A 65 -5.01 3.56 4.65
N ALA A 66 -6.25 3.91 4.99
CA ALA A 66 -7.39 2.97 5.03
C ALA A 66 -7.10 1.64 5.76
N MET A 67 -6.44 1.73 6.93
CA MET A 67 -6.16 0.59 7.81
C MET A 67 -6.21 1.00 9.28
N THR A 68 -6.43 0.05 10.19
CA THR A 68 -6.44 0.34 11.62
C THR A 68 -5.07 0.82 12.12
N PRO A 69 -5.01 1.95 12.83
CA PRO A 69 -3.76 2.52 13.32
C PRO A 69 -3.23 1.74 14.53
N MET A 70 -1.97 1.98 14.85
CA MET A 70 -1.32 1.44 16.04
C MET A 70 -1.65 2.27 17.28
N THR A 71 -2.23 1.63 18.30
CA THR A 71 -2.48 2.23 19.61
C THR A 71 -1.81 1.42 20.72
N GLY A 72 -1.80 1.92 21.96
CA GLY A 72 -1.09 1.27 23.07
C GLY A 72 -1.63 -0.09 23.51
N ARG A 73 -2.90 -0.42 23.22
CA ARG A 73 -3.52 -1.71 23.59
C ARG A 73 -4.01 -2.53 22.39
N GLU A 74 -4.21 -1.88 21.26
CA GLU A 74 -4.59 -2.52 20.00
C GLU A 74 -3.61 -2.04 18.93
N PRO A 75 -2.62 -2.85 18.55
CA PRO A 75 -1.64 -2.46 17.53
C PRO A 75 -2.26 -2.30 16.13
N GLY A 76 -3.44 -2.88 15.89
CA GLY A 76 -4.10 -2.83 14.59
C GLY A 76 -3.25 -3.42 13.47
N VAL A 77 -3.63 -3.10 12.24
CA VAL A 77 -2.96 -3.55 11.01
C VAL A 77 -1.58 -2.91 10.87
N VAL A 78 -1.42 -1.62 11.20
CA VAL A 78 -0.10 -0.96 11.18
C VAL A 78 0.88 -1.69 12.10
N GLY A 79 0.47 -2.00 13.33
CA GLY A 79 1.30 -2.75 14.28
C GLY A 79 1.57 -4.17 13.80
N ALA A 80 0.58 -4.86 13.22
CA ALA A 80 0.76 -6.20 12.68
C ALA A 80 1.78 -6.24 11.52
N ILE A 81 1.76 -5.24 10.63
CA ILE A 81 2.72 -5.10 9.53
C ILE A 81 4.15 -4.88 10.06
N TYR A 82 4.29 -4.04 11.10
CA TYR A 82 5.57 -3.80 11.76
C TYR A 82 6.13 -5.05 12.46
N ASP A 83 5.25 -5.85 13.04
CA ASP A 83 5.60 -7.03 13.82
C ASP A 83 5.73 -8.32 12.98
N THR A 84 5.56 -8.22 11.65
CA THR A 84 5.67 -9.37 10.72
C THR A 84 6.76 -9.10 9.67
N PRO A 85 8.00 -9.59 9.85
CA PRO A 85 9.15 -9.22 9.02
C PRO A 85 9.04 -9.71 7.57
N GLU A 86 8.23 -10.73 7.28
CA GLU A 86 8.05 -11.27 5.94
C GLU A 86 7.20 -10.36 5.04
N VAL A 87 6.24 -9.63 5.65
CA VAL A 87 5.24 -8.80 4.95
C VAL A 87 5.89 -7.54 4.40
N TYR A 88 5.74 -7.33 3.09
CA TYR A 88 6.09 -6.08 2.42
C TYR A 88 5.02 -5.01 2.64
N ALA A 89 5.39 -3.74 2.59
CA ALA A 89 4.46 -2.63 2.73
C ALA A 89 4.72 -1.57 1.66
N GLY A 90 3.72 -1.30 0.82
CA GLY A 90 3.73 -0.15 -0.08
C GLY A 90 3.49 1.13 0.71
N ILE A 91 4.24 2.19 0.43
CA ILE A 91 4.06 3.51 1.07
C ILE A 91 4.07 4.62 0.03
N ILE A 92 3.17 5.60 0.20
CA ILE A 92 3.03 6.78 -0.67
C ILE A 92 3.83 7.92 -0.05
N ALA A 93 4.82 8.44 -0.79
CA ALA A 93 5.76 9.45 -0.31
C ALA A 93 5.52 10.83 -0.94
N ASP A 94 4.29 11.33 -0.89
CA ASP A 94 3.91 12.68 -1.38
C ASP A 94 3.84 13.74 -0.27
N GLY A 95 3.96 13.34 0.99
CA GLY A 95 3.81 14.24 2.15
C GLY A 95 2.36 14.63 2.46
N PHE A 96 1.38 14.07 1.74
CA PHE A 96 -0.04 14.31 1.97
C PHE A 96 -0.72 13.07 2.57
N HIS A 97 -0.42 11.88 2.03
CA HIS A 97 -0.96 10.62 2.53
C HIS A 97 -0.31 10.22 3.86
N VAL A 98 1.01 10.40 3.95
CA VAL A 98 1.79 9.99 5.11
C VAL A 98 2.79 11.08 5.46
N ASP A 99 2.82 11.47 6.74
CA ASP A 99 3.85 12.36 7.27
C ASP A 99 5.25 11.75 7.08
N TYR A 100 6.22 12.54 6.61
CA TYR A 100 7.58 12.07 6.36
C TYR A 100 8.27 11.44 7.58
N ALA A 101 7.90 11.83 8.81
CA ALA A 101 8.38 11.19 10.03
C ALA A 101 7.89 9.73 10.15
N ASN A 102 6.65 9.46 9.75
CA ASN A 102 6.10 8.11 9.74
C ASN A 102 6.76 7.24 8.67
N ILE A 103 7.07 7.79 7.49
CA ILE A 103 7.84 7.07 6.46
C ILE A 103 9.23 6.70 6.98
N ARG A 104 9.90 7.62 7.66
CA ARG A 104 11.23 7.38 8.27
C ARG A 104 11.18 6.30 9.36
N ILE A 105 10.13 6.27 10.17
CA ILE A 105 9.92 5.22 11.17
C ILE A 105 9.66 3.87 10.47
N ALA A 106 8.75 3.85 9.50
CA ALA A 106 8.44 2.65 8.73
C ALA A 106 9.68 2.06 8.06
N GLN A 107 10.56 2.89 7.49
CA GLN A 107 11.80 2.43 6.86
C GLN A 107 12.75 1.77 7.88
N ARG A 108 12.86 2.32 9.10
CA ARG A 108 13.70 1.73 10.15
C ARG A 108 13.17 0.38 10.61
N VAL A 109 11.86 0.20 10.63
CA VAL A 109 11.22 -1.05 11.08
C VAL A 109 11.21 -2.10 9.97
N LYS A 110 10.87 -1.71 8.74
CA LYS A 110 10.66 -2.63 7.62
C LYS A 110 11.90 -2.85 6.76
N GLY A 111 12.85 -1.92 6.74
CA GLY A 111 14.07 -2.02 5.92
C GLY A 111 13.75 -2.41 4.47
N GLU A 112 14.33 -3.53 4.00
CA GLU A 112 14.12 -4.07 2.65
C GLU A 112 12.69 -4.55 2.34
N LYS A 113 11.72 -4.31 3.23
CA LYS A 113 10.31 -4.64 3.04
C LYS A 113 9.42 -3.42 2.81
N LEU A 114 9.96 -2.20 2.92
CA LEU A 114 9.23 -0.99 2.56
C LEU A 114 9.41 -0.70 1.06
N VAL A 115 8.30 -0.51 0.35
CA VAL A 115 8.27 -0.34 -1.10
C VAL A 115 7.65 1.00 -1.44
N LEU A 116 8.29 1.77 -2.32
CA LEU A 116 7.69 2.99 -2.83
C LEU A 116 6.59 2.65 -3.83
N VAL A 117 5.40 3.21 -3.61
CA VAL A 117 4.28 3.17 -4.55
C VAL A 117 3.76 4.58 -4.76
N THR A 118 3.21 4.85 -5.94
CA THR A 118 2.60 6.15 -6.20
C THR A 118 1.15 6.19 -5.72
N ASP A 119 0.40 5.12 -5.95
CA ASP A 119 -1.07 5.16 -5.94
C ASP A 119 -1.61 6.31 -6.83
N ALA A 120 -0.88 6.55 -7.94
CA ALA A 120 -1.14 7.64 -8.85
C ALA A 120 -2.47 7.47 -9.58
N THR A 121 -3.08 8.61 -9.88
CA THR A 121 -4.30 8.73 -10.69
C THR A 121 -4.03 9.56 -11.94
N ALA A 122 -5.07 9.80 -12.74
CA ALA A 122 -4.98 10.50 -14.03
C ALA A 122 -4.14 11.80 -14.05
N PRO A 123 -4.12 12.64 -12.99
CA PRO A 123 -3.33 13.88 -12.97
C PRO A 123 -1.80 13.67 -12.88
N ALA A 124 -1.32 12.47 -12.53
CA ALA A 124 0.13 12.24 -12.43
C ALA A 124 0.79 12.35 -13.83
N GLY A 125 1.56 13.42 -14.04
CA GLY A 125 2.17 13.72 -15.35
C GLY A 125 1.24 14.40 -16.35
N ALA A 126 0.09 14.91 -15.92
CA ALA A 126 -0.85 15.64 -16.77
C ALA A 126 -1.39 16.91 -16.06
N GLU A 127 -1.66 17.96 -16.84
CA GLU A 127 -2.37 19.13 -16.32
C GLU A 127 -3.88 18.86 -16.33
N MET A 128 -4.47 18.67 -15.15
CA MET A 128 -5.88 18.38 -14.97
C MET A 128 -6.43 19.09 -13.74
N THR A 129 -7.70 19.49 -13.76
CA THR A 129 -8.39 20.08 -12.61
C THR A 129 -9.32 19.11 -11.89
N GLU A 130 -9.81 18.09 -12.61
CA GLU A 130 -10.67 17.03 -12.08
C GLU A 130 -10.66 15.78 -12.97
N PHE A 131 -11.09 14.65 -12.41
CA PHE A 131 -11.27 13.40 -13.14
C PHE A 131 -12.37 12.53 -12.50
N ASN A 132 -12.89 11.56 -13.27
CA ASN A 132 -13.80 10.56 -12.73
C ASN A 132 -13.01 9.40 -12.12
N PHE A 133 -13.33 9.04 -10.88
CA PHE A 133 -12.80 7.86 -10.21
C PHE A 133 -13.95 7.02 -9.66
N VAL A 134 -14.30 5.94 -10.37
CA VAL A 134 -15.38 5.01 -10.03
C VAL A 134 -16.71 5.75 -9.77
N GLY A 135 -17.11 6.62 -10.71
CA GLY A 135 -18.37 7.35 -10.62
C GLY A 135 -18.36 8.58 -9.70
N LYS A 136 -17.24 8.86 -9.01
CA LYS A 136 -17.06 10.08 -8.21
C LYS A 136 -16.16 11.08 -8.93
N THR A 137 -16.49 12.36 -8.84
CA THR A 137 -15.58 13.44 -9.28
C THR A 137 -14.52 13.67 -8.21
N VAL A 138 -13.25 13.59 -8.62
CA VAL A 138 -12.08 13.92 -7.80
C VAL A 138 -11.44 15.18 -8.37
N TYR A 139 -11.15 16.15 -7.51
CA TYR A 139 -10.56 17.43 -7.89
C TYR A 139 -9.06 17.43 -7.59
N VAL A 140 -8.30 18.11 -8.44
CA VAL A 140 -6.87 18.35 -8.26
C VAL A 140 -6.69 19.73 -7.65
N LYS A 141 -6.24 19.79 -6.39
CA LYS A 141 -6.06 21.04 -5.63
C LYS A 141 -4.76 21.00 -4.85
N ASP A 142 -3.88 21.97 -5.08
CA ASP A 142 -2.61 22.12 -4.37
C ASP A 142 -1.76 20.82 -4.36
N GLY A 143 -1.72 20.11 -5.49
CA GLY A 143 -1.01 18.84 -5.65
C GLY A 143 -1.72 17.61 -5.06
N LYS A 144 -2.91 17.77 -4.48
CA LYS A 144 -3.72 16.68 -3.90
C LYS A 144 -4.86 16.29 -4.82
N CYS A 145 -5.21 15.00 -4.83
CA CYS A 145 -6.43 14.50 -5.43
C CYS A 145 -7.48 14.31 -4.31
N VAL A 146 -8.55 15.11 -4.32
CA VAL A 146 -9.55 15.15 -3.24
C VAL A 146 -10.98 15.02 -3.77
N GLY A 147 -11.78 14.20 -3.09
CA GLY A 147 -13.23 14.14 -3.30
C GLY A 147 -13.93 15.41 -2.83
N ALA A 148 -15.24 15.51 -3.13
CA ALA A 148 -16.08 16.64 -2.72
C ALA A 148 -16.16 16.81 -1.19
N ASP A 149 -15.95 15.73 -0.43
CA ASP A 149 -15.93 15.66 1.03
C ASP A 149 -14.53 15.92 1.63
N GLY A 150 -13.52 16.15 0.79
CA GLY A 150 -12.13 16.35 1.21
C GLY A 150 -11.33 15.06 1.41
N THR A 151 -11.94 13.89 1.20
CA THR A 151 -11.23 12.59 1.27
C THR A 151 -10.18 12.50 0.15
N LEU A 152 -8.97 12.02 0.46
CA LEU A 152 -7.95 11.77 -0.55
C LEU A 152 -8.39 10.63 -1.49
N GLY A 153 -8.28 10.86 -2.80
CA GLY A 153 -8.71 9.95 -3.86
C GLY A 153 -7.54 9.58 -4.77
N GLY A 154 -6.59 8.81 -4.23
CA GLY A 154 -5.30 8.52 -4.87
C GLY A 154 -4.35 9.72 -4.84
N SER A 155 -3.24 9.63 -5.56
CA SER A 155 -2.22 10.68 -5.62
C SER A 155 -2.01 11.22 -7.04
N ALA A 156 -1.28 12.33 -7.16
CA ALA A 156 -0.68 12.81 -8.40
C ALA A 156 0.84 12.54 -8.44
N LEU A 157 1.35 11.69 -7.55
CA LEU A 157 2.78 11.43 -7.35
C LEU A 157 3.36 10.58 -8.48
N THR A 158 4.55 10.93 -8.96
CA THR A 158 5.34 10.07 -9.84
C THR A 158 6.42 9.32 -9.05
N MET A 159 6.93 8.21 -9.61
CA MET A 159 7.98 7.43 -8.93
C MET A 159 9.26 8.24 -8.68
N ILE A 160 9.63 9.15 -9.59
CA ILE A 160 10.83 9.97 -9.43
C ILE A 160 10.65 11.03 -8.33
N GLU A 161 9.46 11.63 -8.22
CA GLU A 161 9.12 12.54 -7.12
C GLU A 161 9.09 11.80 -5.78
N ALA A 162 8.58 10.56 -5.74
CA ALA A 162 8.62 9.73 -4.53
C ALA A 162 10.06 9.49 -4.05
N VAL A 163 10.97 9.19 -5.00
CA VAL A 163 12.41 9.06 -4.72
C VAL A 163 13.00 10.37 -4.21
N GLU A 164 12.72 11.48 -4.88
CA GLU A 164 13.19 12.81 -4.49
C GLU A 164 12.73 13.19 -3.09
N ASN A 165 11.45 12.97 -2.77
CA ASN A 165 10.87 13.26 -1.46
C ASN A 165 11.49 12.42 -0.34
N CYS A 166 11.75 11.13 -0.60
CA CYS A 166 12.44 10.27 0.35
C CYS A 166 13.85 10.75 0.67
N VAL A 167 14.60 11.19 -0.33
CA VAL A 167 15.95 11.73 -0.12
C VAL A 167 15.90 13.08 0.61
N LYS A 168 15.05 14.01 0.16
CA LYS A 168 15.01 15.38 0.67
C LYS A 168 14.33 15.54 2.04
N HIS A 169 13.25 14.79 2.29
CA HIS A 169 12.37 15.02 3.44
C HIS A 169 12.35 13.86 4.44
N VAL A 170 12.47 12.63 3.95
CA VAL A 170 12.54 11.43 4.81
C VAL A 170 13.96 11.20 5.32
N GLY A 171 14.99 11.60 4.56
CA GLY A 171 16.40 11.47 4.91
C GLY A 171 16.94 10.05 4.69
N ILE A 172 16.39 9.33 3.70
CA ILE A 172 16.89 8.03 3.26
C ILE A 172 17.99 8.28 2.20
N SER A 173 19.06 7.49 2.19
CA SER A 173 20.10 7.62 1.18
C SER A 173 19.54 7.34 -0.22
N LEU A 174 20.15 7.93 -1.25
CA LEU A 174 19.70 7.77 -2.63
C LEU A 174 19.70 6.30 -3.07
N ASP A 175 20.75 5.55 -2.73
CA ASP A 175 20.89 4.14 -3.11
C ASP A 175 19.81 3.25 -2.46
N GLU A 176 19.48 3.50 -1.20
CA GLU A 176 18.40 2.78 -0.51
C GLU A 176 17.03 3.17 -1.08
N THR A 177 16.81 4.44 -1.33
CA THR A 177 15.56 4.93 -1.95
C THR A 177 15.35 4.32 -3.34
N LEU A 178 16.42 4.18 -4.14
CA LEU A 178 16.37 3.50 -5.44
C LEU A 178 16.02 2.01 -5.28
N ARG A 179 16.51 1.33 -4.23
CA ARG A 179 16.12 -0.07 -3.94
C ARG A 179 14.64 -0.20 -3.63
N MET A 180 14.08 0.73 -2.83
CA MET A 180 12.64 0.82 -2.52
C MET A 180 11.77 1.02 -3.76
N ALA A 181 12.28 1.73 -4.78
CA ALA A 181 11.58 2.01 -6.03
C ALA A 181 11.83 0.97 -7.15
N SER A 182 12.65 -0.06 -6.92
CA SER A 182 13.03 -1.00 -7.99
C SER A 182 13.19 -2.45 -7.50
N SER A 183 14.37 -2.82 -6.98
CA SER A 183 14.76 -4.20 -6.71
C SER A 183 13.90 -4.90 -5.66
N ILE A 184 13.33 -4.15 -4.71
CA ILE A 184 12.47 -4.73 -3.68
C ILE A 184 11.17 -5.25 -4.29
N LEU A 185 10.54 -4.49 -5.19
CA LEU A 185 9.32 -4.91 -5.88
C LEU A 185 9.55 -6.11 -6.79
N ARG A 186 10.71 -6.19 -7.45
CA ARG A 186 11.06 -7.35 -8.28
C ARG A 186 11.09 -8.66 -7.48
N LYS A 187 11.55 -8.65 -6.23
CA LYS A 187 11.58 -9.86 -5.38
C LYS A 187 10.17 -10.35 -4.99
N LEU A 188 9.17 -9.48 -5.04
CA LEU A 188 7.80 -9.79 -4.66
C LEU A 188 6.98 -10.39 -5.81
N LEU A 189 7.20 -9.93 -7.03
CA LEU A 189 6.39 -10.26 -8.22
C LEU A 189 7.08 -11.25 -9.18
N ALA A 190 8.19 -11.86 -8.77
CA ALA A 190 8.94 -12.84 -9.56
C ALA A 190 8.71 -14.26 -9.03
#